data_AF-A0A956B628-F1
#
_entry.id   AF-A0A956B628-F1
#
_cell.length_a   1.000
_cell.length_b   1.000
_cell.length_c   1.000
_cell.angle_alpha   90.00
_cell.angle_beta   90.00
_cell.angle_gamma   90.00
#
_symmetry.space_group_name_H-M   'P 1'
#
loop_
_entity.id
_entity.type
_entity.pdbx_description
1 polymer ?
#
loop_
_entity_poly.entity_id
_entity_poly.type
_entity_poly.pdbx_seq_one_letter_code
_entity_poly.pdbx_strand_id
1 'polypeptide(L)'
;MRLLLGILLAAAGPEAPAPAPPPPLPDPSVLVVVLPGAPDLSGRAAALGPAVTQRVVHLRPGVPVALADVLRPNRAEDQGRAIVEARAQVLEGIAAFENLELDLARETLEEAVEGLVAHLPELDPAGRLALAQGLFAYASSVLFEGQTVAADQLFSALATVEPGFQPEPGRYPSNVVERFEELQGRTAGRATGGLDVYTDPPGAEVYVDGGLRGYAPLTVPDLSEGAHAVTVRHPAFEPAGRLAVVEADENMLVDLALKAVDASALWRALTPQLLGDLAALNQALKPLRVDRVALLVLEEGASDPVARGVWWHRGKAEQIAPTPLPEADESAANVLAQAIVATEAPPLVVAPSPVPDEVADDVPLTARWWFWAALGTVVVAAGVSTAVVATRGGEDGPPRNTAIFGF
;
A
#
# COMPACT_ATOMS: atom_id res chain seq x y z
N MET A 1 -52.60 -46.53 55.22
CA MET A 1 -52.05 -47.18 54.00
C MET A 1 -52.98 -46.90 52.82
N ARG A 2 -52.78 -45.77 52.12
CA ARG A 2 -53.19 -45.42 50.73
C ARG A 2 -53.24 -43.89 50.51
N LEU A 3 -52.48 -43.43 49.50
CA LEU A 3 -52.71 -42.37 48.48
C LEU A 3 -53.12 -40.93 48.86
N LEU A 4 -52.26 -39.95 48.46
CA LEU A 4 -52.50 -38.82 47.51
C LEU A 4 -51.32 -37.80 47.64
N LEU A 5 -50.38 -37.72 46.70
CA LEU A 5 -50.34 -36.92 45.45
C LEU A 5 -49.91 -35.44 45.64
N GLY A 6 -48.75 -35.10 45.06
CA GLY A 6 -48.40 -33.73 44.64
C GLY A 6 -47.06 -33.21 45.18
N ILE A 7 -46.05 -33.08 44.33
CA ILE A 7 -45.27 -31.84 44.07
C ILE A 7 -44.28 -32.10 42.92
N LEU A 8 -44.16 -31.07 42.07
CA LEU A 8 -43.45 -30.91 40.80
C LEU A 8 -42.03 -31.48 40.74
N LEU A 9 -41.71 -32.16 39.63
CA LEU A 9 -40.37 -32.14 39.03
C LEU A 9 -40.54 -31.97 37.51
N ALA A 10 -40.25 -30.78 36.99
CA ALA A 10 -40.23 -30.52 35.55
C ALA A 10 -39.09 -29.56 35.19
N ALA A 11 -38.12 -30.12 34.45
CA ALA A 11 -37.23 -29.53 33.46
C ALA A 11 -36.44 -28.25 33.85
N ALA A 12 -35.17 -28.44 34.19
CA ALA A 12 -34.14 -27.47 33.81
C ALA A 12 -34.07 -27.48 32.27
N GLY A 13 -34.49 -26.39 31.62
CA GLY A 13 -34.35 -26.21 30.17
C GLY A 13 -32.87 -26.16 29.77
N PRO A 14 -32.53 -26.52 28.51
CA PRO A 14 -31.17 -26.39 28.03
C PRO A 14 -30.75 -24.92 28.12
N GLU A 15 -29.61 -24.70 28.76
CA GLU A 15 -28.91 -23.43 28.82
C GLU A 15 -28.80 -22.87 27.39
N ALA A 16 -29.29 -21.65 27.17
CA ALA A 16 -29.26 -21.03 25.86
C ALA A 16 -27.80 -20.97 25.38
N PRO A 17 -27.50 -21.40 24.13
CA PRO A 17 -26.15 -21.30 23.61
C PRO A 17 -25.69 -19.85 23.71
N ALA A 18 -24.48 -19.66 24.23
CA ALA A 18 -23.86 -18.34 24.32
C ALA A 18 -24.00 -17.61 22.97
N PRO A 19 -24.33 -16.30 22.97
CA PRO A 19 -24.46 -15.56 21.73
C PRO A 19 -23.17 -15.74 20.92
N ALA A 20 -23.31 -16.16 19.67
CA ALA A 20 -22.17 -16.26 18.76
C ALA A 20 -21.40 -14.94 18.79
N PRO A 21 -20.06 -14.96 18.83
CA PRO A 21 -19.29 -13.74 18.77
C PRO A 21 -19.75 -12.95 17.53
N PRO A 22 -19.90 -11.61 17.64
CA PRO A 22 -20.27 -10.81 16.49
C PRO A 22 -19.29 -11.13 15.34
N PRO A 23 -19.77 -11.16 14.08
CA PRO A 23 -18.88 -11.36 12.95
C PRO A 23 -17.72 -10.37 13.06
N PRO A 24 -16.47 -10.79 12.74
CA PRO A 24 -15.35 -9.85 12.73
C PRO A 24 -15.76 -8.64 11.90
N LEU A 25 -15.53 -7.44 12.45
CA LEU A 25 -15.71 -6.21 11.69
C LEU A 25 -14.90 -6.35 10.38
N PRO A 26 -15.40 -5.84 9.24
CA PRO A 26 -14.63 -5.87 8.01
C PRO A 26 -13.25 -5.28 8.29
N ASP A 27 -12.21 -5.99 7.85
CA ASP A 27 -10.83 -5.57 8.07
C ASP A 27 -10.63 -4.18 7.45
N PRO A 28 -10.07 -3.21 8.19
CA PRO A 28 -9.98 -1.84 7.72
C PRO A 28 -9.05 -1.76 6.50
N SER A 29 -9.48 -1.03 5.48
CA SER A 29 -8.70 -0.80 4.27
C SER A 29 -7.53 0.16 4.51
N VAL A 30 -6.35 -0.19 4.00
CA VAL A 30 -5.10 0.56 4.18
C VAL A 30 -4.52 0.91 2.82
N LEU A 31 -4.37 2.21 2.57
CA LEU A 31 -3.70 2.75 1.39
C LEU A 31 -2.41 3.44 1.82
N VAL A 32 -1.28 3.09 1.21
CA VAL A 32 -0.01 3.81 1.38
C VAL A 32 0.45 4.26 0.01
N VAL A 33 0.75 5.56 -0.12
CA VAL A 33 1.30 6.16 -1.33
C VAL A 33 2.63 6.81 -0.97
N VAL A 34 3.69 6.46 -1.69
CA VAL A 34 5.02 7.06 -1.54
C VAL A 34 5.36 7.72 -2.86
N LEU A 35 5.56 9.03 -2.85
CA LEU A 35 5.88 9.83 -4.04
C LEU A 35 7.31 10.36 -3.96
N PRO A 36 8.05 10.40 -5.08
CA PRO A 36 9.33 11.08 -5.13
C PRO A 36 9.12 12.60 -5.16
N GLY A 37 9.84 13.34 -4.32
CA GLY A 37 9.94 14.80 -4.37
C GLY A 37 11.06 15.31 -5.29
N ALA A 38 11.95 14.42 -5.73
CA ALA A 38 13.03 14.68 -6.68
C ALA A 38 13.24 13.45 -7.61
N PRO A 39 13.70 13.63 -8.87
CA PRO A 39 13.80 12.55 -9.86
C PRO A 39 14.73 11.39 -9.46
N ASP A 40 15.81 11.67 -8.74
CA ASP A 40 16.78 10.70 -8.24
C ASP A 40 16.17 9.76 -7.18
N LEU A 41 15.13 10.20 -6.48
CA LEU A 41 14.42 9.42 -5.46
C LEU A 41 13.31 8.53 -6.04
N SER A 42 13.01 8.61 -7.35
CA SER A 42 11.93 7.85 -8.00
C SER A 42 12.06 6.34 -7.83
N GLY A 43 13.24 5.77 -8.09
CA GLY A 43 13.47 4.33 -7.93
C GLY A 43 13.26 3.86 -6.49
N ARG A 44 13.74 4.66 -5.53
CA ARG A 44 13.62 4.36 -4.11
C ARG A 44 12.18 4.49 -3.60
N ALA A 45 11.44 5.50 -4.06
CA ALA A 45 10.01 5.65 -3.75
C ALA A 45 9.21 4.41 -4.20
N ALA A 46 9.52 3.88 -5.39
CA ALA A 46 8.86 2.70 -5.96
C ALA A 46 9.11 1.43 -5.13
N ALA A 47 10.36 1.23 -4.70
CA ALA A 47 10.72 0.11 -3.84
C ALA A 47 10.05 0.20 -2.46
N LEU A 48 9.96 1.40 -1.89
CA LEU A 48 9.42 1.60 -0.54
C LEU A 48 7.91 1.45 -0.45
N GLY A 49 7.13 1.84 -1.47
CA GLY A 49 5.65 1.79 -1.41
C GLY A 49 5.08 0.43 -0.95
N PRO A 50 5.36 -0.67 -1.66
CA PRO A 50 4.90 -2.02 -1.27
C PRO A 50 5.47 -2.48 0.08
N ALA A 51 6.75 -2.22 0.33
CA ALA A 51 7.43 -2.64 1.56
C ALA A 51 6.85 -1.96 2.81
N VAL A 52 6.60 -0.64 2.74
CA VAL A 52 5.95 0.13 3.80
C VAL A 52 4.52 -0.36 3.99
N THR A 53 3.77 -0.58 2.90
CA THR A 53 2.39 -1.10 2.97
C THR A 53 2.33 -2.41 3.75
N GLN A 54 3.17 -3.38 3.39
CA GLN A 54 3.23 -4.68 4.05
C GLN A 54 3.55 -4.53 5.54
N ARG A 55 4.49 -3.65 5.89
CA ARG A 55 4.89 -3.44 7.28
C ARG A 55 3.82 -2.72 8.10
N VAL A 56 3.13 -1.73 7.52
CA VAL A 56 2.00 -1.05 8.17
C VAL A 56 0.86 -2.03 8.44
N VAL A 57 0.50 -2.87 7.46
CA VAL A 57 -0.54 -3.90 7.61
C VAL A 57 -0.13 -4.93 8.67
N HIS A 58 1.15 -5.28 8.76
CA HIS A 58 1.65 -6.18 9.81
C HIS A 58 1.51 -5.56 11.21
N LEU A 59 1.87 -4.28 11.38
CA LEU A 59 1.76 -3.57 12.66
C LEU A 59 0.31 -3.26 13.05
N ARG A 60 -0.54 -3.01 12.05
CA ARG A 60 -1.96 -2.65 12.20
C ARG A 60 -2.77 -3.43 11.16
N PRO A 61 -3.35 -4.58 11.55
CA PRO A 61 -4.12 -5.43 10.63
C PRO A 61 -5.15 -4.64 9.84
N GLY A 62 -5.28 -5.01 8.57
CA GLY A 62 -6.12 -4.36 7.57
C GLY A 62 -5.89 -4.93 6.18
N VAL A 63 -6.76 -4.59 5.22
CA VAL A 63 -6.64 -5.03 3.82
C VAL A 63 -5.90 -3.96 3.03
N PRO A 64 -4.73 -4.24 2.43
CA PRO A 64 -4.06 -3.28 1.57
C PRO A 64 -4.90 -3.01 0.31
N VAL A 65 -5.05 -1.75 -0.06
CA VAL A 65 -5.75 -1.33 -1.29
C VAL A 65 -4.82 -0.42 -2.11
N ALA A 66 -4.74 -0.63 -3.42
CA ALA A 66 -3.94 0.21 -4.29
C ALA A 66 -4.67 1.52 -4.63
N LEU A 67 -3.92 2.62 -4.77
CA LEU A 67 -4.49 3.93 -5.12
C LEU A 67 -5.30 3.84 -6.43
N ALA A 68 -4.80 3.08 -7.40
CA ALA A 68 -5.45 2.89 -8.69
C ALA A 68 -6.84 2.26 -8.55
N ASP A 69 -7.02 1.28 -7.67
CA ASP A 69 -8.30 0.58 -7.45
C ASP A 69 -9.31 1.48 -6.73
N VAL A 70 -8.83 2.29 -5.78
CA VAL A 70 -9.67 3.27 -5.08
C VAL A 70 -10.18 4.34 -6.06
N LEU A 71 -9.30 4.82 -6.93
CA LEU A 71 -9.63 5.84 -7.92
C LEU A 71 -10.47 5.27 -9.08
N ARG A 72 -10.28 3.98 -9.41
CA ARG A 72 -10.94 3.30 -10.52
C ARG A 72 -11.46 1.92 -10.07
N PRO A 73 -12.65 1.85 -9.44
CA PRO A 73 -13.17 0.59 -8.88
C PRO A 73 -13.34 -0.55 -9.89
N ASN A 74 -13.59 -0.23 -11.17
CA ASN A 74 -13.78 -1.23 -12.24
C ASN A 74 -12.50 -1.44 -13.08
N ARG A 75 -11.34 -0.91 -12.64
CA ARG A 75 -10.11 -0.93 -13.42
C ARG A 75 -9.73 -2.32 -13.89
N ALA A 76 -9.78 -3.33 -13.02
CA ALA A 76 -9.40 -4.69 -13.37
C ALA A 76 -10.29 -5.29 -14.47
N GLU A 77 -11.61 -4.99 -14.44
CA GLU A 77 -12.53 -5.43 -15.49
C GLU A 77 -12.26 -4.70 -16.81
N ASP A 78 -12.03 -3.39 -16.75
CA ASP A 78 -11.71 -2.57 -17.93
C ASP A 78 -10.39 -3.04 -18.58
N GLN A 79 -9.35 -3.28 -17.77
CA GLN A 79 -8.07 -3.84 -18.22
C GLN A 79 -8.27 -5.23 -18.84
N GLY A 80 -9.06 -6.10 -18.21
CA GLY A 80 -9.36 -7.44 -18.74
C GLY A 80 -10.03 -7.38 -20.11
N ARG A 81 -10.97 -6.44 -20.31
CA ARG A 81 -11.62 -6.23 -21.62
C ARG A 81 -10.64 -5.74 -22.68
N ALA A 82 -9.81 -4.75 -22.37
CA ALA A 82 -8.81 -4.22 -23.28
C ALA A 82 -7.80 -5.31 -23.72
N ILE A 83 -7.34 -6.14 -22.77
CA ILE A 83 -6.46 -7.28 -23.09
C ILE A 83 -7.16 -8.29 -24.00
N VAL A 84 -8.43 -8.63 -23.72
CA VAL A 84 -9.19 -9.57 -24.57
C VAL A 84 -9.38 -9.03 -25.98
N GLU A 85 -9.68 -7.74 -26.12
CA GLU A 85 -9.83 -7.04 -27.39
C GLU A 85 -8.51 -7.06 -28.19
N ALA A 86 -7.40 -6.64 -27.58
CA ALA A 86 -6.09 -6.63 -28.24
C ALA A 86 -5.65 -8.05 -28.66
N ARG A 87 -5.95 -9.07 -27.85
CA ARG A 87 -5.70 -10.49 -28.24
C ARG A 87 -6.54 -10.93 -29.42
N ALA A 88 -7.78 -10.47 -29.52
CA ALA A 88 -8.63 -10.76 -30.68
C ALA A 88 -8.07 -10.09 -31.93
N GLN A 89 -7.61 -8.84 -31.83
CA GLN A 89 -6.93 -8.13 -32.92
C GLN A 89 -5.65 -8.84 -33.36
N VAL A 90 -4.85 -9.43 -32.44
CA VAL A 90 -3.70 -10.28 -32.84
C VAL A 90 -4.13 -11.42 -33.76
N LEU A 91 -5.19 -12.15 -33.40
CA LEU A 91 -5.67 -13.27 -34.21
C LEU A 91 -6.21 -12.81 -35.57
N GLU A 92 -6.92 -11.68 -35.60
CA GLU A 92 -7.41 -11.05 -36.83
C GLU A 92 -6.25 -10.63 -37.74
N GLY A 93 -5.24 -9.96 -37.19
CA GLY A 93 -4.05 -9.54 -37.91
C GLY A 93 -3.23 -10.71 -38.47
N ILE A 94 -3.11 -11.81 -37.71
CA ILE A 94 -2.48 -13.05 -38.21
C ILE A 94 -3.28 -13.64 -39.37
N ALA A 95 -4.61 -13.68 -39.27
CA ALA A 95 -5.46 -14.18 -40.34
C ALA A 95 -5.35 -13.30 -41.61
N ALA A 96 -5.29 -11.97 -41.45
CA ALA A 96 -5.05 -11.05 -42.56
C ALA A 96 -3.69 -11.30 -43.24
N PHE A 97 -2.63 -11.52 -42.45
CA PHE A 97 -1.30 -11.89 -42.97
C PHE A 97 -1.35 -13.19 -43.79
N GLU A 98 -2.02 -14.23 -43.28
CA GLU A 98 -2.19 -15.51 -43.98
C GLU A 98 -2.95 -15.38 -45.31
N ASN A 99 -3.87 -14.41 -45.39
CA ASN A 99 -4.61 -14.08 -46.61
C ASN A 99 -3.85 -13.12 -47.54
N LEU A 100 -2.59 -12.76 -47.22
CA LEU A 100 -1.76 -11.79 -47.94
C LEU A 100 -2.34 -10.36 -47.96
N GLU A 101 -3.23 -10.04 -47.03
CA GLU A 101 -3.77 -8.69 -46.80
C GLU A 101 -2.80 -7.89 -45.93
N LEU A 102 -1.58 -7.66 -46.45
CA LEU A 102 -0.44 -7.18 -45.65
C LEU A 102 -0.68 -5.80 -45.00
N ASP A 103 -1.34 -4.88 -45.70
CA ASP A 103 -1.67 -3.55 -45.14
C ASP A 103 -2.59 -3.66 -43.92
N LEU A 104 -3.66 -4.47 -44.04
CA LEU A 104 -4.59 -4.74 -42.95
C LEU A 104 -3.90 -5.48 -41.80
N ALA A 105 -3.10 -6.49 -42.13
CA ALA A 105 -2.33 -7.23 -41.13
C ALA A 105 -1.42 -6.30 -40.34
N ARG A 106 -0.67 -5.42 -41.02
CA ARG A 106 0.24 -4.47 -40.40
C ARG A 106 -0.50 -3.53 -39.45
N GLU A 107 -1.56 -2.89 -39.92
CA GLU A 107 -2.34 -1.93 -39.11
C GLU A 107 -2.98 -2.59 -37.89
N THR A 108 -3.64 -3.73 -38.09
CA THR A 108 -4.30 -4.46 -36.99
C THR A 108 -3.28 -5.00 -35.98
N LEU A 109 -2.14 -5.52 -36.43
CA LEU A 109 -1.11 -6.06 -35.54
C LEU A 109 -0.38 -4.95 -34.76
N GLU A 110 -0.16 -3.79 -35.38
CA GLU A 110 0.44 -2.63 -34.70
C GLU A 110 -0.44 -2.18 -33.53
N GLU A 111 -1.74 -1.99 -33.76
CA GLU A 111 -2.70 -1.63 -32.72
C GLU A 111 -2.80 -2.70 -31.62
N ALA A 112 -2.85 -3.97 -32.01
CA ALA A 112 -2.93 -5.09 -31.08
C ALA A 112 -1.69 -5.19 -30.18
N VAL A 113 -0.49 -5.04 -30.76
CA VAL A 113 0.79 -5.05 -30.03
C VAL A 113 0.86 -3.86 -29.09
N GLU A 114 0.49 -2.65 -29.52
CA GLU A 114 0.47 -1.47 -28.66
C GLU A 114 -0.47 -1.66 -27.47
N GLY A 115 -1.69 -2.18 -27.71
CA GLY A 115 -2.67 -2.48 -26.67
C GLY A 115 -2.18 -3.50 -25.64
N LEU A 116 -1.49 -4.55 -26.10
CA LEU A 116 -0.88 -5.56 -25.23
C LEU A 116 0.35 -5.02 -24.47
N VAL A 117 1.21 -4.24 -25.12
CA VAL A 117 2.36 -3.59 -24.47
C VAL A 117 1.90 -2.62 -23.40
N ALA A 118 0.78 -1.90 -23.61
CA ALA A 118 0.19 -1.02 -22.59
C ALA A 118 -0.26 -1.78 -21.32
N HIS A 119 -0.40 -3.10 -21.40
CA HIS A 119 -0.84 -3.96 -20.29
C HIS A 119 0.19 -5.07 -19.95
N LEU A 120 1.42 -4.94 -20.43
CA LEU A 120 2.46 -5.98 -20.33
C LEU A 120 2.68 -6.53 -18.91
N PRO A 121 2.74 -5.70 -17.84
CA PRO A 121 2.90 -6.19 -16.48
C PRO A 121 1.74 -7.07 -15.98
N GLU A 122 0.54 -6.90 -16.55
CA GLU A 122 -0.68 -7.61 -16.17
C GLU A 122 -0.98 -8.83 -17.05
N LEU A 123 -0.23 -9.06 -18.13
CA LEU A 123 -0.49 -10.19 -19.03
C LEU A 123 -0.23 -11.53 -18.35
N ASP A 124 -1.25 -12.39 -18.37
CA ASP A 124 -1.14 -13.80 -18.04
C ASP A 124 -0.34 -14.57 -19.12
N PRO A 125 0.01 -15.86 -18.92
CA PRO A 125 0.76 -16.62 -19.92
C PRO A 125 0.11 -16.65 -21.31
N ALA A 126 -1.22 -16.61 -21.37
CA ALA A 126 -1.96 -16.58 -22.63
C ALA A 126 -1.88 -15.21 -23.32
N GLY A 127 -1.90 -14.11 -22.57
CA GLY A 127 -1.68 -12.75 -23.06
C GLY A 127 -0.24 -12.53 -23.53
N ARG A 128 0.74 -13.05 -22.79
CA ARG A 128 2.16 -13.02 -23.19
C ARG A 128 2.42 -13.77 -24.48
N LEU A 129 1.84 -14.97 -24.62
CA LEU A 129 1.90 -15.72 -25.88
C LEU A 129 1.25 -14.93 -27.03
N ALA A 130 0.10 -14.29 -26.79
CA ALA A 130 -0.55 -13.47 -27.81
C ALA A 130 0.31 -12.27 -28.22
N LEU A 131 0.96 -11.58 -27.27
CA LEU A 131 1.90 -10.50 -27.59
C LEU A 131 3.07 -11.03 -28.42
N ALA A 132 3.63 -12.19 -28.07
CA ALA A 132 4.73 -12.79 -28.80
C ALA A 132 4.34 -13.16 -30.24
N GLN A 133 3.17 -13.78 -30.42
CA GLN A 133 2.59 -14.09 -31.73
C GLN A 133 2.31 -12.81 -32.53
N GLY A 134 1.76 -11.77 -31.89
CA GLY A 134 1.49 -10.47 -32.51
C GLY A 134 2.75 -9.78 -32.99
N LEU A 135 3.79 -9.69 -32.15
CA LEU A 135 5.10 -9.13 -32.51
C LEU A 135 5.74 -9.90 -33.68
N PHE A 136 5.72 -11.23 -33.63
CA PHE A 136 6.30 -12.05 -34.69
C PHE A 136 5.56 -11.88 -36.02
N ALA A 137 4.22 -11.90 -35.99
CA ALA A 137 3.41 -11.68 -37.18
C ALA A 137 3.58 -10.26 -37.72
N TYR A 138 3.67 -9.26 -36.85
CA TYR A 138 3.88 -7.87 -37.24
C TYR A 138 5.24 -7.70 -37.93
N ALA A 139 6.30 -8.23 -37.32
CA ALA A 139 7.63 -8.25 -37.90
C ALA A 139 7.65 -8.97 -39.26
N SER A 140 6.89 -10.06 -39.38
CA SER A 140 6.74 -10.80 -40.64
C SER A 140 6.07 -9.93 -41.71
N SER A 141 4.94 -9.30 -41.43
CA SER A 141 4.23 -8.40 -42.35
C SER A 141 5.15 -7.28 -42.85
N VAL A 142 5.85 -6.62 -41.93
CA VAL A 142 6.79 -5.53 -42.20
C VAL A 142 7.99 -6.01 -43.05
N LEU A 143 8.49 -7.22 -42.78
CA LEU A 143 9.57 -7.81 -43.57
C LEU A 143 9.13 -8.14 -45.01
N PHE A 144 7.89 -8.61 -45.19
CA PHE A 144 7.31 -8.89 -46.51
C PHE A 144 7.18 -7.63 -47.38
N GLU A 145 6.91 -6.48 -46.77
CA GLU A 145 6.91 -5.17 -47.44
C GLU A 145 8.33 -4.65 -47.77
N GLY A 146 9.38 -5.36 -47.35
CA GLY A 146 10.78 -4.98 -47.56
C GLY A 146 11.34 -4.03 -46.50
N GLN A 147 10.61 -3.77 -45.42
CA GLN A 147 11.02 -2.87 -44.34
C GLN A 147 11.89 -3.60 -43.31
N THR A 148 13.06 -4.07 -43.73
CA THR A 148 13.92 -4.95 -42.91
C THR A 148 14.32 -4.35 -41.56
N VAL A 149 14.63 -3.04 -41.51
CA VAL A 149 15.03 -2.37 -40.27
C VAL A 149 13.91 -2.38 -39.22
N ALA A 150 12.67 -2.09 -39.65
CA ALA A 150 11.52 -2.10 -38.76
C ALA A 150 11.18 -3.54 -38.29
N ALA A 151 11.31 -4.53 -39.17
CA ALA A 151 11.15 -5.93 -38.79
C ALA A 151 12.19 -6.38 -37.75
N ASP A 152 13.45 -5.96 -37.89
CA ASP A 152 14.52 -6.28 -36.93
C ASP A 152 14.29 -5.67 -35.55
N GLN A 153 13.72 -4.46 -35.52
CA GLN A 153 13.30 -3.81 -34.28
C GLN A 153 12.23 -4.65 -33.58
N LEU A 154 11.18 -5.07 -34.30
CA LEU A 154 10.10 -5.90 -33.76
C LEU A 154 10.59 -7.27 -33.27
N PHE A 155 11.47 -7.94 -34.04
CA PHE A 155 12.10 -9.18 -33.61
C PHE A 155 13.00 -9.00 -32.38
N SER A 156 13.68 -7.86 -32.27
CA SER A 156 14.48 -7.55 -31.08
C SER A 156 13.58 -7.35 -29.85
N ALA A 157 12.46 -6.63 -29.97
CA ALA A 157 11.48 -6.50 -28.88
C ALA A 157 10.89 -7.85 -28.47
N LEU A 158 10.62 -8.73 -29.44
CA LEU A 158 10.18 -10.09 -29.14
C LEU A 158 11.23 -10.88 -28.35
N ALA A 159 12.50 -10.78 -28.76
CA ALA A 159 13.60 -11.48 -28.10
C ALA A 159 13.88 -10.99 -26.67
N THR A 160 13.57 -9.72 -26.34
CA THR A 160 13.69 -9.19 -24.98
C THR A 160 12.50 -9.55 -24.11
N VAL A 161 11.28 -9.43 -24.63
CA VAL A 161 10.04 -9.65 -23.87
C VAL A 161 9.75 -11.14 -23.65
N GLU A 162 9.91 -11.97 -24.69
CA GLU A 162 9.68 -13.42 -24.62
C GLU A 162 10.87 -14.20 -25.23
N PRO A 163 12.02 -14.27 -24.52
CA PRO A 163 13.24 -14.91 -25.04
C PRO A 163 13.07 -16.40 -25.39
N GLY A 164 12.05 -17.07 -24.87
CA GLY A 164 11.74 -18.48 -25.13
C GLY A 164 10.75 -18.72 -26.27
N PHE A 165 10.29 -17.67 -26.96
CA PHE A 165 9.32 -17.81 -28.04
C PHE A 165 9.88 -18.64 -29.20
N GLN A 166 9.04 -19.53 -29.73
CA GLN A 166 9.32 -20.32 -30.93
C GLN A 166 8.16 -20.19 -31.92
N PRO A 167 8.41 -19.80 -33.17
CA PRO A 167 7.35 -19.70 -34.18
C PRO A 167 6.80 -21.08 -34.55
N GLU A 168 5.53 -21.12 -34.93
CA GLU A 168 4.87 -22.37 -35.32
C GLU A 168 5.50 -22.97 -36.59
N PRO A 169 5.94 -24.24 -36.57
CA PRO A 169 6.59 -24.85 -37.73
C PRO A 169 5.71 -24.84 -38.97
N GLY A 170 6.26 -24.36 -40.09
CA GLY A 170 5.58 -24.36 -41.39
C GLY A 170 4.51 -23.28 -41.56
N ARG A 171 4.23 -22.47 -40.53
CA ARG A 171 3.30 -21.33 -40.63
C ARG A 171 3.92 -20.10 -41.31
N TYR A 172 5.21 -19.92 -41.12
CA TYR A 172 5.97 -18.78 -41.67
C TYR A 172 7.07 -19.26 -42.62
N PRO A 173 7.44 -18.45 -43.63
CA PRO A 173 8.55 -18.74 -44.53
C PRO A 173 9.89 -18.89 -43.78
N SER A 174 10.77 -19.77 -44.28
CA SER A 174 12.07 -20.06 -43.65
C SER A 174 12.94 -18.82 -43.46
N ASN A 175 12.97 -17.90 -44.43
CA ASN A 175 13.77 -16.67 -44.33
C ASN A 175 13.33 -15.74 -43.18
N VAL A 176 12.04 -15.77 -42.80
CA VAL A 176 11.52 -15.00 -41.67
C VAL A 176 11.98 -15.62 -40.35
N VAL A 177 11.82 -16.95 -40.23
CA VAL A 177 12.22 -17.72 -39.05
C VAL A 177 13.73 -17.62 -38.83
N GLU A 178 14.53 -17.84 -39.88
CA GLU A 178 15.99 -17.73 -39.83
C GLU A 178 16.45 -16.35 -39.36
N ARG A 179 15.78 -15.27 -39.82
CA ARG A 179 16.11 -13.90 -39.41
C ARG A 179 15.79 -13.63 -37.94
N PHE A 180 14.64 -14.12 -37.45
CA PHE A 180 14.30 -14.04 -36.03
C PHE A 180 15.31 -14.80 -35.17
N GLU A 181 15.64 -16.04 -35.53
CA GLU A 181 16.61 -16.88 -34.80
C GLU A 181 18.00 -16.23 -34.77
N GLU A 182 18.43 -15.59 -35.87
CA GLU A 182 19.69 -14.82 -35.91
C GLU A 182 19.67 -13.69 -34.86
N LEU A 183 18.61 -12.90 -34.82
CA LEU A 183 18.49 -11.77 -33.89
C LEU A 183 18.38 -12.23 -32.44
N GLN A 184 17.61 -13.29 -32.18
CA GLN A 184 17.47 -13.90 -30.86
C GLN A 184 18.81 -14.42 -30.34
N GLY A 185 19.60 -15.08 -31.19
CA GLY A 185 20.94 -15.58 -30.85
C GLY A 185 21.95 -14.46 -30.58
N ARG A 186 21.74 -13.27 -31.14
CA ARG A 186 22.60 -12.08 -30.97
C ARG A 186 22.22 -11.20 -29.78
N THR A 187 21.18 -11.54 -29.02
CA THR A 187 20.71 -10.73 -27.89
C THR A 187 21.73 -10.69 -26.74
N ALA A 188 22.49 -11.79 -26.55
CA ALA A 188 23.58 -11.84 -25.58
C ALA A 188 24.85 -11.17 -26.14
N GLY A 189 25.26 -10.04 -25.54
CA GLY A 189 26.49 -9.34 -25.90
C GLY A 189 26.32 -8.16 -26.88
N ARG A 190 25.08 -7.68 -27.08
CA ARG A 190 24.84 -6.39 -27.73
C ARG A 190 25.45 -5.27 -26.89
N ALA A 191 25.85 -4.19 -27.57
CA ALA A 191 26.16 -2.96 -26.87
C ALA A 191 24.94 -2.48 -26.08
N THR A 192 25.17 -1.59 -25.11
CA THR A 192 24.12 -1.09 -24.23
C THR A 192 23.93 0.41 -24.43
N GLY A 193 22.70 0.87 -24.26
CA GLY A 193 22.32 2.28 -24.21
C GLY A 193 21.35 2.53 -23.06
N GLY A 194 20.59 3.62 -23.14
CA GLY A 194 19.60 3.98 -22.14
C GLY A 194 18.32 4.58 -22.71
N LEU A 195 17.30 4.69 -21.87
CA LEU A 195 16.05 5.40 -22.17
C LEU A 195 15.82 6.51 -21.14
N ASP A 196 15.54 7.72 -21.61
CA ASP A 196 15.02 8.81 -20.79
C ASP A 196 13.50 8.87 -20.97
N VAL A 197 12.75 8.40 -19.97
CA VAL A 197 11.30 8.24 -20.02
C VAL A 197 10.61 9.41 -19.31
N TYR A 198 9.77 10.13 -20.05
CA TYR A 198 8.93 11.21 -19.56
C TYR A 198 7.45 10.87 -19.75
N THR A 199 6.62 11.36 -18.83
CA THR A 199 5.17 11.22 -18.93
C THR A 199 4.47 12.52 -18.61
N ASP A 200 3.33 12.74 -19.24
CA ASP A 200 2.40 13.81 -18.90
C ASP A 200 1.06 13.20 -18.42
N PRO A 201 0.72 13.27 -17.12
CA PRO A 201 1.49 13.91 -16.03
C PRO A 201 2.71 13.09 -15.57
N PRO A 202 3.66 13.70 -14.85
CA PRO A 202 4.76 12.98 -14.21
C PRO A 202 4.26 12.08 -13.08
N GLY A 203 5.12 11.17 -12.62
CA GLY A 203 4.82 10.24 -11.53
C GLY A 203 4.15 8.94 -11.98
N ALA A 204 4.14 8.63 -13.28
CA ALA A 204 3.69 7.35 -13.78
C ALA A 204 4.76 6.27 -13.54
N GLU A 205 4.34 5.08 -13.11
CA GLU A 205 5.21 3.90 -13.01
C GLU A 205 5.73 3.54 -14.39
N VAL A 206 7.04 3.29 -14.51
CA VAL A 206 7.71 2.92 -15.76
C VAL A 206 8.13 1.46 -15.66
N TYR A 207 7.68 0.66 -16.61
CA TYR A 207 8.08 -0.73 -16.81
C TYR A 207 8.84 -0.84 -18.13
N VAL A 208 9.92 -1.61 -18.15
CA VAL A 208 10.69 -1.95 -19.36
C VAL A 208 10.77 -3.46 -19.46
N ASP A 209 10.29 -4.01 -20.57
CA ASP A 209 10.14 -5.44 -20.85
C ASP A 209 9.34 -6.19 -19.76
N GLY A 210 8.35 -5.50 -19.18
CA GLY A 210 7.50 -6.02 -18.11
C GLY A 210 8.10 -5.92 -16.70
N GLY A 211 9.35 -5.51 -16.55
CA GLY A 211 9.98 -5.25 -15.26
C GLY A 211 9.81 -3.80 -14.80
N LEU A 212 9.35 -3.57 -13.57
CA LEU A 212 9.24 -2.23 -12.97
C LEU A 212 10.64 -1.60 -12.83
N ARG A 213 10.81 -0.36 -13.32
CA ARG A 213 12.07 0.39 -13.25
C ARG A 213 12.01 1.61 -12.32
N GLY A 214 10.83 2.21 -12.13
CA GLY A 214 10.66 3.40 -11.26
C GLY A 214 9.45 4.25 -11.66
N TYR A 215 9.56 5.57 -11.47
CA TYR A 215 8.53 6.55 -11.87
C TYR A 215 9.10 7.63 -12.78
N ALA A 216 8.37 8.02 -13.81
CA ALA A 216 8.76 9.09 -14.73
C ALA A 216 8.70 10.49 -14.05
N PRO A 217 9.62 11.42 -14.38
CA PRO A 217 10.74 11.28 -15.30
C PRO A 217 11.83 10.34 -14.76
N LEU A 218 12.32 9.42 -15.60
CA LEU A 218 13.26 8.37 -15.22
C LEU A 218 14.26 8.08 -16.34
N THR A 219 15.54 7.99 -16.00
CA THR A 219 16.57 7.41 -16.87
C THR A 219 16.75 5.93 -16.54
N VAL A 220 16.63 5.06 -17.55
CA VAL A 220 16.87 3.62 -17.47
C VAL A 220 18.14 3.29 -18.25
N PRO A 221 19.29 3.09 -17.58
CA PRO A 221 20.54 2.74 -18.24
C PRO A 221 20.66 1.24 -18.54
N ASP A 222 21.75 0.86 -19.21
CA ASP A 222 22.22 -0.51 -19.41
C ASP A 222 21.19 -1.43 -20.11
N LEU A 223 20.41 -0.87 -21.03
CA LEU A 223 19.50 -1.61 -21.89
C LEU A 223 20.24 -2.10 -23.14
N SER A 224 20.02 -3.34 -23.54
CA SER A 224 20.62 -3.87 -24.77
C SER A 224 20.19 -3.07 -26.00
N GLU A 225 21.07 -2.94 -26.99
CA GLU A 225 20.69 -2.35 -28.28
C GLU A 225 19.54 -3.12 -28.94
N GLY A 226 18.52 -2.38 -29.41
CA GLY A 226 17.31 -2.94 -30.01
C GLY A 226 16.04 -2.31 -29.46
N ALA A 227 14.89 -2.77 -29.94
CA ALA A 227 13.61 -2.28 -29.42
C ALA A 227 13.26 -2.96 -28.10
N HIS A 228 12.73 -2.17 -27.16
CA HIS A 228 12.28 -2.56 -25.84
C HIS A 228 10.82 -2.18 -25.63
N ALA A 229 10.07 -3.00 -24.89
CA ALA A 229 8.68 -2.69 -24.57
C ALA A 229 8.61 -1.78 -23.34
N VAL A 230 8.18 -0.54 -23.53
CA VAL A 230 7.99 0.44 -22.45
C VAL A 230 6.51 0.52 -22.13
N THR A 231 6.15 0.28 -20.87
CA THR A 231 4.79 0.45 -20.36
C THR A 231 4.80 1.49 -19.26
N VAL A 232 3.86 2.42 -19.31
CA VAL A 232 3.66 3.45 -18.28
C VAL A 232 2.29 3.33 -17.65
N ARG A 233 2.25 3.39 -16.32
CA ARG A 233 1.01 3.24 -15.55
C ARG A 233 0.86 4.37 -14.55
N HIS A 234 -0.26 5.07 -14.64
CA HIS A 234 -0.59 6.10 -13.66
C HIS A 234 -1.94 5.75 -12.99
N PRO A 235 -2.08 5.91 -11.65
CA PRO A 235 -3.29 5.53 -10.91
C PRO A 235 -4.59 6.15 -11.45
N ALA A 236 -4.48 7.34 -12.05
CA ALA A 236 -5.60 8.17 -12.48
C ALA A 236 -5.73 8.37 -14.01
N PHE A 237 -4.97 7.62 -14.82
CA PHE A 237 -4.97 7.70 -16.28
C PHE A 237 -5.05 6.30 -16.89
N GLU A 238 -5.34 6.21 -18.18
CA GLU A 238 -5.20 4.96 -18.94
C GLU A 238 -3.71 4.58 -19.03
N PRO A 239 -3.35 3.29 -18.92
CA PRO A 239 -1.98 2.88 -19.16
C PRO A 239 -1.64 3.10 -20.64
N ALA A 240 -0.38 3.38 -20.93
CA ALA A 240 0.13 3.51 -22.29
C ALA A 240 1.34 2.60 -22.47
N GLY A 241 1.54 2.13 -23.70
CA GLY A 241 2.63 1.24 -24.05
C GLY A 241 3.22 1.63 -25.39
N ARG A 242 4.54 1.45 -25.56
CA ARG A 242 5.22 1.67 -26.84
C ARG A 242 6.47 0.82 -26.94
N LEU A 243 6.83 0.44 -28.16
CA LEU A 243 8.17 -0.08 -28.46
C LEU A 243 9.15 1.09 -28.67
N ALA A 244 10.18 1.16 -27.84
CA ALA A 244 11.22 2.18 -27.91
C ALA A 244 12.54 1.56 -28.37
N VAL A 245 13.21 2.19 -29.33
CA VAL A 245 14.49 1.71 -29.85
C VAL A 245 15.62 2.27 -28.99
N VAL A 246 16.48 1.40 -28.49
CA VAL A 246 17.71 1.73 -27.77
C VAL A 246 18.89 1.62 -28.74
N GLU A 247 19.68 2.68 -28.81
CA GLU A 247 20.92 2.75 -29.59
C GLU A 247 22.13 2.62 -28.67
N ALA A 248 23.23 2.05 -29.18
CA ALA A 248 24.44 1.83 -28.41
C ALA A 248 25.05 3.15 -27.91
N ASP A 249 25.43 3.20 -26.62
CA ASP A 249 26.08 4.33 -25.96
C ASP A 249 25.27 5.65 -25.96
N GLU A 250 23.98 5.61 -26.31
CA GLU A 250 23.08 6.77 -26.33
C GLU A 250 21.87 6.61 -25.40
N ASN A 251 21.37 7.73 -24.89
CA ASN A 251 20.09 7.80 -24.18
C ASN A 251 18.99 8.26 -25.13
N MET A 252 18.01 7.40 -25.39
CA MET A 252 16.90 7.70 -26.27
C MET A 252 15.71 8.25 -25.49
N LEU A 253 15.09 9.31 -26.01
CA LEU A 253 13.94 9.95 -25.38
C LEU A 253 12.65 9.17 -25.66
N VAL A 254 11.90 8.86 -24.61
CA VAL A 254 10.55 8.29 -24.69
C VAL A 254 9.58 9.21 -23.97
N ASP A 255 8.72 9.88 -24.73
CA ASP A 255 7.73 10.80 -24.19
C ASP A 255 6.32 10.24 -24.41
N LEU A 256 5.57 10.07 -23.32
CA LEU A 256 4.26 9.40 -23.31
C LEU A 256 3.21 10.29 -22.64
N ALA A 257 2.31 10.84 -23.45
CA ALA A 257 1.15 11.58 -22.97
C ALA A 257 0.06 10.60 -22.56
N LEU A 258 -0.39 10.69 -21.31
CA LEU A 258 -1.40 9.77 -20.77
C LEU A 258 -2.82 10.30 -20.99
N LYS A 259 -3.71 9.41 -21.37
CA LYS A 259 -5.13 9.74 -21.52
C LYS A 259 -5.82 9.76 -20.15
N ALA A 260 -6.33 10.93 -19.79
CA ALA A 260 -7.04 11.14 -18.54
C ALA A 260 -8.32 10.31 -18.47
N VAL A 261 -8.56 9.70 -17.31
CA VAL A 261 -9.89 9.16 -16.94
C VAL A 261 -10.60 10.09 -15.96
N ASP A 262 -11.87 9.84 -15.65
CA ASP A 262 -12.67 10.67 -14.74
C ASP A 262 -12.00 10.89 -13.36
N ALA A 263 -11.22 9.92 -12.88
CA ALA A 263 -10.48 10.01 -11.63
C ALA A 263 -9.29 11.00 -11.64
N SER A 264 -8.87 11.48 -12.82
CA SER A 264 -7.77 12.45 -12.98
C SER A 264 -8.04 13.80 -12.30
N ALA A 265 -9.31 14.17 -12.11
CA ALA A 265 -9.68 15.39 -11.39
C ALA A 265 -9.40 15.29 -9.89
N LEU A 266 -9.68 14.13 -9.28
CA LEU A 266 -9.36 13.81 -7.89
C LEU A 266 -7.83 13.81 -7.68
N TRP A 267 -7.10 13.18 -8.60
CA TRP A 267 -5.64 13.20 -8.58
C TRP A 267 -5.05 14.61 -8.64
N ARG A 268 -5.49 15.45 -9.58
CA ARG A 268 -5.05 16.86 -9.71
C ARG A 268 -5.37 17.72 -8.49
N ALA A 269 -6.43 17.39 -7.76
CA ALA A 269 -6.77 18.06 -6.50
C ALA A 269 -5.84 17.65 -5.35
N LEU A 270 -5.41 16.37 -5.32
CA LEU A 270 -4.52 15.83 -4.28
C LEU A 270 -3.06 16.28 -4.45
N THR A 271 -2.55 16.33 -5.68
CA THR A 271 -1.11 16.55 -5.98
C THR A 271 -0.52 17.84 -5.37
N PRO A 272 -1.14 19.02 -5.49
CA PRO A 272 -0.59 20.28 -4.95
C PRO A 272 -0.72 20.44 -3.43
N GLN A 273 -1.61 19.69 -2.78
CA GLN A 273 -2.02 19.91 -1.38
C GLN A 273 -1.42 18.90 -0.39
N LEU A 274 -0.77 17.85 -0.90
CA LEU A 274 -0.30 16.65 -0.18
C LEU A 274 0.60 16.90 1.04
N LEU A 275 1.15 18.10 1.24
CA LEU A 275 2.05 18.42 2.34
C LEU A 275 1.73 19.71 3.12
N GLY A 276 0.71 20.48 2.70
CA GLY A 276 0.52 21.86 3.19
C GLY A 276 -0.80 22.16 3.89
N ASP A 277 -1.92 21.60 3.40
CA ASP A 277 -3.25 21.90 3.92
C ASP A 277 -3.96 20.62 4.37
N LEU A 278 -3.79 20.28 5.65
CA LEU A 278 -4.43 19.11 6.27
C LEU A 278 -5.96 19.16 6.19
N ALA A 279 -6.57 20.36 6.16
CA ALA A 279 -8.02 20.50 6.10
C ALA A 279 -8.54 20.18 4.69
N ALA A 280 -7.88 20.69 3.65
CA ALA A 280 -8.22 20.41 2.27
C ALA A 280 -7.97 18.93 1.93
N LEU A 281 -6.85 18.35 2.39
CA LEU A 281 -6.57 16.92 2.27
C LEU A 281 -7.64 16.06 2.96
N ASN A 282 -8.04 16.41 4.19
CA ASN A 282 -9.11 15.69 4.88
C ASN A 282 -10.44 15.74 4.11
N GLN A 283 -10.76 16.86 3.44
CA GLN A 283 -11.95 16.94 2.59
C GLN A 283 -11.83 16.09 1.32
N ALA A 284 -10.65 16.05 0.70
CA ALA A 284 -10.38 15.26 -0.51
C ALA A 284 -10.37 13.75 -0.24
N LEU A 285 -9.95 13.31 0.95
CA LEU A 285 -9.89 11.89 1.33
C LEU A 285 -11.25 11.33 1.82
N LYS A 286 -12.14 12.17 2.40
CA LYS A 286 -13.49 11.75 2.84
C LYS A 286 -14.33 10.96 1.81
N PRO A 287 -14.38 11.32 0.52
CA PRO A 287 -15.14 10.53 -0.46
C PRO A 287 -14.48 9.18 -0.79
N LEU A 288 -13.18 9.00 -0.49
CA LEU A 288 -12.52 7.72 -0.69
C LEU A 288 -13.06 6.73 0.33
N ARG A 289 -13.50 5.56 -0.13
CA ARG A 289 -13.99 4.47 0.73
C ARG A 289 -12.82 3.68 1.32
N VAL A 290 -11.87 4.40 1.92
CA VAL A 290 -10.67 3.83 2.56
C VAL A 290 -10.67 4.21 4.03
N ASP A 291 -10.26 3.32 4.93
CA ASP A 291 -10.28 3.56 6.38
C ASP A 291 -9.02 4.28 6.88
N ARG A 292 -7.87 3.95 6.26
CA ARG A 292 -6.55 4.49 6.61
C ARG A 292 -5.74 4.83 5.37
N VAL A 293 -5.20 6.04 5.29
CA VAL A 293 -4.41 6.51 4.15
C VAL A 293 -3.10 7.13 4.64
N ALA A 294 -1.96 6.57 4.26
CA ALA A 294 -0.65 7.22 4.38
C ALA A 294 -0.26 7.83 3.05
N LEU A 295 0.07 9.11 3.05
CA LEU A 295 0.63 9.82 1.91
C LEU A 295 2.01 10.32 2.30
N LEU A 296 3.04 9.81 1.65
CA LEU A 296 4.44 10.11 1.92
C LEU A 296 5.07 10.73 0.67
N VAL A 297 5.93 11.72 0.88
CA VAL A 297 6.78 12.34 -0.14
C VAL A 297 8.24 12.24 0.32
N LEU A 298 9.10 11.73 -0.55
CA LEU A 298 10.53 11.64 -0.29
C LEU A 298 11.21 12.93 -0.75
N GLU A 299 11.88 13.62 0.17
CA GLU A 299 12.63 14.83 -0.11
C GLU A 299 14.13 14.56 0.08
N GLU A 300 14.97 15.28 -0.68
CA GLU A 300 16.41 15.31 -0.42
C GLU A 300 16.67 15.91 0.97
N GLY A 301 17.50 15.23 1.77
CA GLY A 301 17.95 15.73 3.06
C GLY A 301 19.43 16.08 3.05
N ALA A 302 19.90 16.74 4.12
CA ALA A 302 21.28 17.25 4.21
C ALA A 302 22.35 16.15 4.21
N SER A 303 21.98 14.92 4.59
CA SER A 303 22.87 13.75 4.60
C SER A 303 22.15 12.49 4.12
N ASP A 304 20.93 12.26 4.61
CA ASP A 304 20.06 11.17 4.16
C ASP A 304 18.72 11.75 3.66
N PRO A 305 18.07 11.14 2.65
CA PRO A 305 16.74 11.57 2.23
C PRO A 305 15.74 11.42 3.37
N VAL A 306 14.74 12.31 3.39
CA VAL A 306 13.75 12.44 4.45
C VAL A 306 12.37 12.23 3.87
N ALA A 307 11.58 11.36 4.50
CA ALA A 307 10.17 11.25 4.17
C ALA A 307 9.36 12.23 5.01
N ARG A 308 8.44 12.93 4.35
CA ARG A 308 7.38 13.72 4.99
C ARG A 308 6.04 13.20 4.55
N GLY A 309 5.02 13.38 5.37
CA GLY A 309 3.71 12.94 4.96
C GLY A 309 2.61 13.12 5.97
N VAL A 310 1.48 12.51 5.65
CA VAL A 310 0.26 12.59 6.42
C VAL A 310 -0.30 11.19 6.61
N TRP A 311 -0.76 10.90 7.82
CA TRP A 311 -1.55 9.75 8.15
C TRP A 311 -3.00 10.17 8.38
N TRP A 312 -3.89 9.68 7.53
CA TRP A 312 -5.32 9.88 7.64
C TRP A 312 -5.98 8.63 8.21
N HIS A 313 -6.65 8.77 9.33
CA HIS A 313 -7.41 7.70 9.98
C HIS A 313 -8.64 8.29 10.68
N ARG A 314 -9.73 7.52 10.74
CA ARG A 314 -10.96 7.92 11.47
C ARG A 314 -11.48 9.32 11.09
N GLY A 315 -11.32 9.73 9.83
CA GLY A 315 -11.78 11.04 9.34
C GLY A 315 -10.90 12.23 9.75
N LYS A 316 -9.67 11.99 10.20
CA LYS A 316 -8.70 13.02 10.60
C LYS A 316 -7.35 12.77 9.93
N ALA A 317 -6.78 13.85 9.39
CA ALA A 317 -5.42 13.88 8.87
C ALA A 317 -4.45 14.36 9.96
N GLU A 318 -3.38 13.61 10.21
CA GLU A 318 -2.33 13.93 11.16
C GLU A 318 -0.96 13.91 10.48
N GLN A 319 -0.10 14.87 10.80
CA GLN A 319 1.21 14.97 10.15
C GLN A 319 2.16 13.91 10.72
N ILE A 320 2.84 13.19 9.82
CA ILE A 320 3.91 12.26 10.18
C ILE A 320 5.18 13.08 10.37
N ALA A 321 5.90 12.83 11.47
CA ALA A 321 7.16 13.52 11.74
C ALA A 321 8.16 13.28 10.57
N PRO A 322 8.94 14.31 10.16
CA PRO A 322 9.98 14.12 9.16
C PRO A 322 10.91 12.98 9.56
N THR A 323 10.98 11.96 8.71
CA THR A 323 11.62 10.68 9.03
C THR A 323 12.82 10.45 8.11
N PRO A 324 14.07 10.53 8.63
CA PRO A 324 15.26 10.19 7.85
C PRO A 324 15.26 8.73 7.41
N LEU A 325 15.70 8.46 6.19
CA LEU A 325 15.63 7.13 5.59
C LEU A 325 17.02 6.47 5.51
N PRO A 326 17.26 5.37 6.24
CA PRO A 326 18.51 4.62 6.13
C PRO A 326 18.65 4.02 4.72
N GLU A 327 19.88 3.91 4.21
CA GLU A 327 20.17 3.47 2.83
C GLU A 327 19.46 2.17 2.42
N ALA A 328 19.41 1.18 3.32
CA ALA A 328 18.75 -0.10 3.04
C ALA A 328 17.21 0.04 3.05
N ASP A 329 16.57 -0.29 1.92
CA ASP A 329 15.11 -0.14 1.73
C ASP A 329 14.27 -0.91 2.75
N GLU A 330 14.70 -2.10 3.16
CA GLU A 330 13.99 -2.87 4.20
C GLU A 330 13.99 -2.13 5.55
N SER A 331 15.13 -1.51 5.89
CA SER A 331 15.25 -0.72 7.12
C SER A 331 14.44 0.57 7.02
N ALA A 332 14.47 1.23 5.86
CA ALA A 332 13.68 2.44 5.62
C ALA A 332 12.17 2.16 5.69
N ALA A 333 11.72 1.05 5.11
CA ALA A 333 10.33 0.61 5.20
C ALA A 333 9.89 0.37 6.65
N ASN A 334 10.77 -0.23 7.47
CA ASN A 334 10.52 -0.47 8.89
C ASN A 334 10.37 0.83 9.68
N VAL A 335 11.30 1.76 9.49
CA VAL A 335 11.29 3.07 10.16
C VAL A 335 10.04 3.86 9.78
N LEU A 336 9.69 3.88 8.48
CA LEU A 336 8.49 4.57 7.99
C LEU A 336 7.20 3.99 8.53
N ALA A 337 7.06 2.66 8.52
CA ALA A 337 5.86 2.01 9.04
C ALA A 337 5.67 2.27 10.54
N GLN A 338 6.76 2.28 11.32
CA GLN A 338 6.71 2.68 12.72
C GLN A 338 6.31 4.14 12.89
N ALA A 339 6.88 5.06 12.09
CA ALA A 339 6.53 6.47 12.13
C ALA A 339 5.04 6.72 11.80
N ILE A 340 4.50 6.02 10.80
CA ILE A 340 3.06 6.06 10.46
C ILE A 340 2.23 5.60 11.66
N VAL A 341 2.48 4.39 12.18
CA VAL A 341 1.64 3.80 13.23
C VAL A 341 1.78 4.53 14.56
N ALA A 342 2.94 5.13 14.85
CA ALA A 342 3.17 5.92 16.07
C ALA A 342 2.29 7.18 16.15
N THR A 343 1.76 7.68 15.03
CA THR A 343 0.78 8.78 15.04
C THR A 343 -0.56 8.34 15.64
N GLU A 344 -0.93 7.06 15.52
CA GLU A 344 -2.13 6.54 16.17
C GLU A 344 -1.85 6.35 17.65
N ALA A 345 -2.51 7.13 18.51
CA ALA A 345 -2.49 6.90 19.95
C ALA A 345 -2.75 5.41 20.24
N PRO A 346 -1.95 4.77 21.12
CA PRO A 346 -2.13 3.36 21.43
C PRO A 346 -3.58 3.14 21.88
N PRO A 347 -4.21 2.01 21.53
CA PRO A 347 -5.52 1.70 22.07
C PRO A 347 -5.42 1.84 23.59
N LEU A 348 -6.33 2.60 24.20
CA LEU A 348 -6.42 2.67 25.65
C LEU A 348 -6.48 1.22 26.14
N VAL A 349 -5.39 0.76 26.76
CA VAL A 349 -5.42 -0.46 27.52
C VAL A 349 -6.36 -0.14 28.67
N VAL A 350 -7.63 -0.50 28.51
CA VAL A 350 -8.54 -0.60 29.63
C VAL A 350 -7.89 -1.67 30.49
N ALA A 351 -7.18 -1.25 31.53
CA ALA A 351 -6.71 -2.17 32.54
C ALA A 351 -7.91 -3.04 32.91
N PRO A 352 -7.77 -4.38 32.93
CA PRO A 352 -8.86 -5.21 33.39
C PRO A 352 -9.30 -4.62 34.73
N SER A 353 -10.58 -4.27 34.86
CA SER A 353 -11.15 -3.89 36.15
C SER A 353 -10.64 -4.92 37.15
N PRO A 354 -10.04 -4.52 38.29
CA PRO A 354 -9.52 -5.48 39.24
C PRO A 354 -10.64 -6.47 39.51
N VAL A 355 -10.41 -7.73 39.12
CA VAL A 355 -11.30 -8.83 39.51
C VAL A 355 -11.30 -8.76 41.03
N PRO A 356 -12.44 -8.54 41.69
CA PRO A 356 -12.47 -8.61 43.14
C PRO A 356 -11.93 -9.98 43.51
N ASP A 357 -10.83 -10.02 44.27
CA ASP A 357 -10.23 -11.26 44.72
C ASP A 357 -11.33 -12.13 45.32
N GLU A 358 -11.39 -13.36 44.82
CA GLU A 358 -12.25 -14.42 45.32
C GLU A 358 -12.12 -14.47 46.84
N VAL A 359 -13.26 -14.42 47.53
CA VAL A 359 -13.38 -14.30 48.98
C VAL A 359 -12.51 -15.35 49.67
N ALA A 360 -11.36 -14.92 50.18
CA ALA A 360 -10.57 -15.66 51.16
C ALA A 360 -11.16 -15.39 52.55
N ASP A 361 -11.42 -16.47 53.28
CA ASP A 361 -12.12 -16.54 54.55
C ASP A 361 -11.82 -15.43 55.58
N ASP A 362 -12.89 -15.05 56.29
CA ASP A 362 -12.97 -14.05 57.35
C ASP A 362 -11.82 -14.09 58.36
N VAL A 363 -10.93 -13.10 58.27
CA VAL A 363 -10.23 -12.58 59.45
C VAL A 363 -10.93 -11.29 59.86
N PRO A 364 -11.56 -11.21 61.06
CA PRO A 364 -12.28 -10.01 61.47
C PRO A 364 -11.34 -8.80 61.47
N LEU A 365 -11.82 -7.68 60.94
CA LEU A 365 -11.08 -6.42 60.76
C LEU A 365 -10.40 -5.93 62.05
N THR A 366 -10.90 -6.32 63.22
CA THR A 366 -10.35 -6.01 64.55
C THR A 366 -9.01 -6.66 64.86
N ALA A 367 -8.62 -7.71 64.13
CA ALA A 367 -7.34 -8.40 64.30
C ALA A 367 -6.17 -7.72 63.55
N ARG A 368 -6.46 -6.72 62.72
CA ARG A 368 -5.45 -5.99 61.93
C ARG A 368 -4.99 -4.75 62.70
N TRP A 369 -3.68 -4.62 62.94
CA TRP A 369 -3.11 -3.54 63.77
C TRP A 369 -3.44 -2.12 63.28
N TRP A 370 -3.60 -1.94 61.97
CA TRP A 370 -3.96 -0.66 61.36
C TRP A 370 -5.43 -0.26 61.56
N PHE A 371 -6.31 -1.19 61.94
CA PHE A 371 -7.71 -0.90 62.27
C PHE A 371 -7.83 0.09 63.43
N TRP A 372 -6.98 -0.06 64.46
CA TRP A 372 -6.89 0.89 65.58
C TRP A 372 -6.19 2.20 65.21
N ALA A 373 -5.33 2.20 64.19
CA ALA A 373 -4.70 3.43 63.69
C ALA A 373 -5.70 4.35 62.95
N ALA A 374 -6.71 3.78 62.28
CA ALA A 374 -7.75 4.54 61.58
C ALA A 374 -8.88 5.04 62.49
N LEU A 375 -9.20 4.31 63.57
CA LEU A 375 -10.26 4.71 64.52
C LEU A 375 -9.79 5.79 65.53
N GLY A 376 -8.48 5.98 65.68
CA GLY A 376 -7.88 6.91 66.65
C GLY A 376 -7.72 8.37 66.18
N THR A 377 -8.08 8.72 64.95
CA THR A 377 -7.82 10.06 64.36
C THR A 377 -9.03 11.00 64.28
N VAL A 378 -10.02 10.86 65.17
CA VAL A 378 -11.13 11.82 65.28
C VAL A 378 -11.18 12.39 66.69
N VAL A 379 -10.99 13.72 66.78
CA VAL A 379 -11.02 14.68 67.93
C VAL A 379 -9.63 15.34 68.03
N VAL A 380 -9.33 16.55 67.50
CA VAL A 380 -9.99 17.85 67.69
C VAL A 380 -9.61 18.78 66.51
N ALA A 381 -10.60 19.36 65.81
CA ALA A 381 -10.47 20.67 65.16
C ALA A 381 -11.86 21.26 64.86
N ALA A 382 -12.05 22.54 65.21
CA ALA A 382 -13.27 23.37 65.18
C ALA A 382 -14.29 23.06 66.29
N GLY A 383 -14.60 23.94 67.26
CA GLY A 383 -14.49 25.40 67.34
C GLY A 383 -15.90 25.97 67.55
N VAL A 384 -16.32 26.23 68.80
CA VAL A 384 -17.50 27.05 69.11
C VAL A 384 -17.22 27.94 70.32
N SER A 385 -17.31 29.24 70.05
CA SER A 385 -17.35 30.36 70.99
C SER A 385 -18.77 30.60 71.53
N THR A 386 -18.93 30.85 72.83
CA THR A 386 -19.71 31.97 73.40
C THR A 386 -19.51 32.05 74.92
N ALA A 387 -19.37 33.28 75.40
CA ALA A 387 -19.13 33.69 76.79
C ALA A 387 -20.39 33.63 77.67
N VAL A 388 -20.23 33.36 78.98
CA VAL A 388 -21.02 33.96 80.09
C VAL A 388 -20.22 33.94 81.40
N VAL A 389 -19.92 35.16 81.89
CA VAL A 389 -19.99 35.74 83.25
C VAL A 389 -19.60 34.94 84.51
N ALA A 390 -18.80 35.62 85.33
CA ALA A 390 -18.30 35.29 86.67
C ALA A 390 -19.36 35.16 87.78
N THR A 391 -19.07 34.37 88.83
CA THR A 391 -18.76 34.86 90.20
C THR A 391 -18.40 33.72 91.18
N ARG A 392 -17.28 33.93 91.90
CA ARG A 392 -16.95 33.60 93.32
C ARG A 392 -17.15 32.19 93.92
N GLY A 393 -16.05 31.66 94.49
CA GLY A 393 -16.01 31.29 95.93
C GLY A 393 -15.35 29.96 96.32
N GLY A 394 -14.25 30.02 97.10
CA GLY A 394 -13.67 28.96 97.96
C GLY A 394 -12.56 28.11 97.31
N GLU A 395 -11.26 28.24 97.63
CA GLU A 395 -10.55 27.75 98.85
C GLU A 395 -10.81 26.23 99.06
N ASP A 396 -9.86 25.29 99.03
CA ASP A 396 -8.51 25.21 99.59
C ASP A 396 -7.65 24.08 98.96
N GLY A 397 -6.31 24.28 98.94
CA GLY A 397 -5.35 23.39 99.64
C GLY A 397 -4.98 21.98 99.11
N PRO A 398 -3.72 21.72 98.71
CA PRO A 398 -3.13 20.40 98.34
C PRO A 398 -2.49 19.72 99.61
N PRO A 399 -1.57 18.71 99.62
CA PRO A 399 -0.73 18.13 98.55
C PRO A 399 -0.38 16.60 98.68
N ARG A 400 0.45 16.07 97.76
CA ARG A 400 1.81 15.51 98.02
C ARG A 400 2.23 14.37 97.08
N ASN A 401 3.45 14.55 96.55
CA ASN A 401 4.56 13.60 96.28
C ASN A 401 4.21 12.19 95.77
N THR A 402 4.92 11.65 94.78
CA THR A 402 6.35 11.32 94.89
C THR A 402 6.93 10.99 93.52
N ALA A 403 8.19 11.40 93.31
CA ALA A 403 9.05 11.04 92.19
C ALA A 403 9.32 9.53 92.10
N ILE A 404 9.81 9.05 90.94
CA ILE A 404 11.10 8.34 90.78
C ILE A 404 11.33 8.06 89.29
N PHE A 405 12.49 8.48 88.79
CA PHE A 405 13.11 8.10 87.53
C PHE A 405 13.73 6.70 87.62
N GLY A 406 13.83 5.99 86.50
CA GLY A 406 14.70 4.82 86.39
C GLY A 406 14.98 4.47 84.93
N PHE A 407 16.20 4.80 84.51
CA PHE A 407 17.00 4.45 83.32
C PHE A 407 16.50 3.37 82.35
#